data_AF-A0ABD3RWE2-F1
#
_entry.id   AF-A0ABD3RWE2-F1
#
_cell.length_a   1.000
_cell.length_b   1.000
_cell.length_c   1.000
_cell.angle_alpha   90.00
_cell.angle_beta   90.00
_cell.angle_gamma   90.00
#
_symmetry.space_group_name_H-M   'P 1'
#
loop_
_entity.id
_entity.type
_entity.pdbx_description
1 polymer ?
#
loop_
_entity_poly.entity_id
_entity_poly.type
_entity_poly.pdbx_seq_one_letter_code
_entity_poly.pdbx_strand_id
1 'polypeptide(L)'
;MNIAIAIAIRLLFGMATLPSIKTVSSYGPNVWRPVKAYSSILRNGSARHHRHDAWGRQSAITTLSSMRQRQPVISTFLTVQCVLSRSFSTRRSFSMQQFMTSDYDGLNESNGKNRVSFDVPLLKKETMRLILRTHKKIEKASTRIRGAEEQYDRLRAAIDASPSEEVDEKIMQQIEQAPNVEQYKEEMSGLQHRLHKLNWLEEQFNNPPLKGKKQLTIYELETLYPEGARVVRYVLELDINDDESLKLKKIETDVNNKRAKAEKAVSMKEQGQHRQGGRLPYRRYYSEQRTEIRVGKQATDNDALSLSPEHRSGSHWWYHASGCSGSHVVLCTDASSPSEDDILDAASLAALKSKCIGQSVIKVSMTRARNVSKPPGAKAGLVMLSGDIRTITIRKSEVEKRCKRLEGTVVVN
;
A
#
# COMPACT_ATOMS: atom_id res chain seq x y z
N MET A 1 42.30 -25.17 -0.33
CA MET A 1 41.24 -24.89 0.67
C MET A 1 39.82 -24.89 0.09
N ASN A 2 39.61 -25.07 -1.23
CA ASN A 2 38.29 -24.91 -1.87
C ASN A 2 37.56 -26.21 -2.26
N ILE A 3 38.17 -27.39 -2.07
CA ILE A 3 37.49 -28.68 -2.38
C ILE A 3 36.65 -29.17 -1.18
N ALA A 4 37.07 -28.86 0.04
CA ALA A 4 36.37 -29.30 1.25
C ALA A 4 35.02 -28.59 1.49
N ILE A 5 34.89 -27.33 1.06
CA ILE A 5 33.65 -26.55 1.21
C ILE A 5 32.61 -26.96 0.14
N ALA A 6 33.04 -27.28 -1.07
CA ALA A 6 32.17 -27.77 -2.14
C ALA A 6 31.59 -29.17 -1.83
N ILE A 7 32.35 -30.03 -1.16
CA ILE A 7 31.88 -31.36 -0.74
C ILE A 7 30.90 -31.25 0.45
N ALA A 8 31.10 -30.31 1.37
CA ALA A 8 30.20 -30.10 2.51
C ALA A 8 28.79 -29.62 2.10
N ILE A 9 28.69 -28.81 1.04
CA ILE A 9 27.41 -28.32 0.51
C ILE A 9 26.70 -29.44 -0.28
N ARG A 10 27.44 -30.32 -0.96
CA ARG A 10 26.87 -31.47 -1.68
C ARG A 10 26.31 -32.55 -0.76
N LEU A 11 26.91 -32.73 0.43
CA LEU A 11 26.46 -33.71 1.43
C LEU A 11 25.28 -33.23 2.27
N LEU A 12 25.08 -31.91 2.44
CA LEU A 12 23.93 -31.37 3.18
C LEU A 12 22.60 -31.43 2.41
N PHE A 13 22.63 -31.69 1.10
CA PHE A 13 21.42 -31.68 0.25
C PHE A 13 21.11 -33.00 -0.46
N GLY A 14 21.82 -34.09 -0.16
CA GLY A 14 21.60 -35.38 -0.82
C GLY A 14 21.57 -36.54 0.15
N MET A 15 20.36 -36.98 0.56
CA MET A 15 19.93 -38.38 0.74
C MET A 15 18.58 -38.45 1.47
N ALA A 16 17.50 -38.72 0.73
CA ALA A 16 16.40 -39.59 1.15
C ALA A 16 15.45 -39.82 -0.05
N THR A 17 15.81 -40.75 -0.93
CA THR A 17 14.85 -41.44 -1.78
C THR A 17 14.16 -42.53 -0.95
N LEU A 18 12.84 -42.43 -0.74
CA LEU A 18 11.95 -43.53 -0.37
C LEU A 18 10.57 -43.33 -1.04
N PRO A 19 9.76 -44.39 -1.19
CA PRO A 19 9.30 -44.86 -2.50
C PRO A 19 7.92 -44.34 -2.91
N SER A 20 7.63 -44.55 -4.21
CA SER A 20 6.32 -44.48 -4.83
C SER A 20 5.26 -45.21 -4.01
N ILE A 21 4.31 -44.45 -3.46
CA ILE A 21 3.05 -44.97 -2.90
C ILE A 21 1.90 -44.51 -3.78
N LYS A 22 1.18 -45.52 -4.26
CA LYS A 22 0.02 -45.46 -5.13
C LYS A 22 -1.04 -44.49 -4.60
N THR A 23 -1.65 -43.78 -5.54
CA THR A 23 -2.92 -43.07 -5.42
C THR A 23 -3.97 -43.92 -4.69
N VAL A 24 -4.48 -43.41 -3.57
CA VAL A 24 -5.78 -43.81 -3.03
C VAL A 24 -6.59 -42.55 -2.76
N SER A 25 -7.75 -42.57 -3.41
CA SER A 25 -8.88 -41.67 -3.36
C SER A 25 -9.50 -41.51 -1.95
N SER A 26 -10.27 -40.44 -1.80
CA SER A 26 -11.27 -40.14 -0.77
C SER A 26 -10.75 -39.59 0.56
N TYR A 27 -11.03 -38.30 0.82
CA TYR A 27 -11.95 -37.84 1.87
C TYR A 27 -12.34 -36.38 1.57
N GLY A 28 -13.63 -36.08 1.78
CA GLY A 28 -14.34 -34.88 1.33
C GLY A 28 -14.19 -33.61 2.20
N PRO A 29 -15.07 -32.62 1.99
CA PRO A 29 -14.78 -31.20 2.18
C PRO A 29 -15.16 -30.69 3.59
N ASN A 30 -14.33 -29.83 4.17
CA ASN A 30 -14.70 -29.04 5.35
C ASN A 30 -14.61 -27.53 5.06
N VAL A 31 -15.77 -27.01 4.63
CA VAL A 31 -16.41 -25.75 5.05
C VAL A 31 -15.50 -24.53 5.28
N TRP A 32 -15.29 -23.77 4.21
CA TRP A 32 -15.08 -22.32 4.30
C TRP A 32 -16.44 -21.64 4.43
N ARG A 33 -16.70 -20.94 5.55
CA ARG A 33 -17.87 -20.05 5.66
C ARG A 33 -17.50 -18.66 5.15
N PRO A 34 -18.18 -18.12 4.13
CA PRO A 34 -18.04 -16.71 3.77
C PRO A 34 -18.77 -15.84 4.81
N VAL A 35 -18.16 -14.71 5.15
CA VAL A 35 -18.77 -13.66 5.97
C VAL A 35 -19.96 -13.10 5.21
N LYS A 36 -21.16 -13.19 5.83
CA LYS A 36 -22.40 -12.62 5.29
C LYS A 36 -22.24 -11.11 5.11
N ALA A 37 -22.39 -10.65 3.87
CA ALA A 37 -22.55 -9.25 3.54
C ALA A 37 -23.83 -8.71 4.19
N TYR A 38 -23.69 -7.69 5.05
CA TYR A 38 -24.82 -6.87 5.47
C TYR A 38 -25.18 -5.93 4.31
N SER A 39 -26.22 -6.29 3.56
CA SER A 39 -26.92 -5.36 2.68
C SER A 39 -28.42 -5.66 2.70
N SER A 40 -29.21 -4.80 3.33
CA SER A 40 -30.52 -4.38 2.81
C SER A 40 -31.23 -3.43 3.76
N ILE A 41 -31.96 -2.48 3.14
CA ILE A 41 -33.03 -1.54 3.57
C ILE A 41 -32.79 -0.30 2.66
N LEU A 42 -33.60 0.03 1.64
CA LEU A 42 -35.02 -0.21 1.31
C LEU A 42 -35.25 -0.21 -0.20
N ARG A 43 -36.16 -1.08 -0.69
CA ARG A 43 -37.27 -0.66 -1.57
C ARG A 43 -38.35 -1.76 -1.68
N ASN A 44 -39.59 -1.30 -1.58
CA ASN A 44 -40.86 -2.02 -1.51
C ASN A 44 -41.19 -2.88 -2.74
N GLY A 45 -42.03 -3.91 -2.57
CA GLY A 45 -42.71 -4.55 -3.70
C GLY A 45 -43.38 -5.89 -3.42
N SER A 46 -44.57 -5.83 -2.84
CA SER A 46 -45.73 -6.72 -2.97
C SER A 46 -45.63 -8.11 -3.65
N ALA A 47 -46.19 -9.09 -2.91
CA ALA A 47 -47.25 -10.03 -3.34
C ALA A 47 -46.93 -11.42 -3.94
N ARG A 48 -47.56 -12.41 -3.27
CA ARG A 48 -48.32 -13.59 -3.77
C ARG A 48 -47.66 -14.99 -3.90
N HIS A 49 -48.10 -15.83 -2.96
CA HIS A 49 -48.89 -17.09 -3.12
C HIS A 49 -48.22 -18.47 -3.33
N HIS A 50 -48.71 -19.40 -2.49
CA HIS A 50 -48.86 -20.87 -2.64
C HIS A 50 -47.57 -21.73 -2.67
N ARG A 51 -47.52 -22.96 -2.12
CA ARG A 51 -48.52 -23.91 -1.60
C ARG A 51 -47.79 -24.94 -0.70
N HIS A 52 -48.54 -25.56 0.22
CA HIS A 52 -48.17 -26.78 0.93
C HIS A 52 -47.97 -27.97 -0.02
N ASP A 53 -47.10 -28.93 0.29
CA ASP A 53 -47.50 -30.25 0.79
C ASP A 53 -46.32 -31.22 0.99
N ALA A 54 -46.57 -32.15 1.90
CA ALA A 54 -45.68 -33.13 2.52
C ALA A 54 -45.22 -34.26 1.58
N TRP A 55 -44.27 -35.08 2.05
CA TRP A 55 -44.43 -36.54 2.22
C TRP A 55 -43.14 -37.12 2.84
N GLY A 56 -43.31 -37.95 3.87
CA GLY A 56 -42.21 -38.54 4.61
C GLY A 56 -41.62 -39.80 4.00
N ARG A 57 -40.60 -40.34 4.69
CA ARG A 57 -40.46 -41.75 5.02
C ARG A 57 -39.35 -41.93 6.09
N GLN A 58 -39.71 -42.74 7.07
CA GLN A 58 -38.93 -43.58 7.99
C GLN A 58 -37.72 -44.25 7.30
N SER A 59 -36.73 -44.89 7.91
CA SER A 59 -36.20 -45.11 9.26
C SER A 59 -35.02 -46.05 9.01
N ALA A 60 -33.88 -45.91 9.69
CA ALA A 60 -32.99 -47.05 9.92
C ALA A 60 -32.09 -46.81 11.13
N ILE A 61 -32.45 -47.51 12.20
CA ILE A 61 -31.65 -47.81 13.39
C ILE A 61 -30.49 -48.72 12.94
N THR A 62 -29.28 -48.53 13.47
CA THR A 62 -28.43 -49.61 14.04
C THR A 62 -27.28 -49.01 14.86
N THR A 63 -27.33 -49.31 16.15
CA THR A 63 -26.32 -49.34 17.20
C THR A 63 -24.90 -49.76 16.79
N LEU A 64 -23.87 -49.16 17.39
CA LEU A 64 -22.97 -49.86 18.33
C LEU A 64 -22.04 -48.91 19.08
N SER A 65 -21.74 -49.35 20.30
CA SER A 65 -21.19 -48.63 21.42
C SER A 65 -19.69 -48.91 21.57
N SER A 66 -19.04 -48.08 22.40
CA SER A 66 -17.84 -48.41 23.19
C SER A 66 -16.50 -48.60 22.44
N MET A 67 -15.57 -47.68 22.66
CA MET A 67 -14.29 -48.05 23.30
C MET A 67 -13.56 -46.83 23.88
N ARG A 68 -13.16 -47.00 25.14
CA ARG A 68 -12.39 -46.11 26.02
C ARG A 68 -10.99 -46.71 26.14
N GLN A 69 -9.98 -45.86 26.35
CA GLN A 69 -8.59 -46.09 26.83
C GLN A 69 -7.56 -45.57 25.83
N ARG A 70 -6.38 -45.06 26.18
CA ARG A 70 -5.73 -44.51 27.39
C ARG A 70 -4.41 -43.91 26.86
N GLN A 71 -3.88 -42.90 27.55
CA GLN A 71 -2.55 -42.30 27.36
C GLN A 71 -1.41 -43.33 27.50
N PRO A 72 -0.19 -42.98 27.06
CA PRO A 72 0.89 -42.93 28.05
C PRO A 72 1.82 -41.70 27.95
N VAL A 73 2.34 -41.34 29.12
CA VAL A 73 3.45 -40.45 29.44
C VAL A 73 4.76 -41.25 29.53
N ILE A 74 5.91 -40.55 29.35
CA ILE A 74 7.28 -40.71 29.94
C ILE A 74 8.25 -40.09 28.91
N SER A 75 8.86 -38.90 29.12
CA SER A 75 9.95 -38.50 30.02
C SER A 75 11.32 -39.13 29.72
N THR A 76 12.23 -38.36 29.11
CA THR A 76 13.69 -38.44 29.37
C THR A 76 14.37 -37.08 29.18
N PHE A 77 15.25 -36.76 30.14
CA PHE A 77 16.16 -35.63 30.27
C PHE A 77 17.47 -35.86 29.48
N LEU A 78 18.13 -34.78 29.02
CA LEU A 78 19.60 -34.53 29.09
C LEU A 78 19.89 -33.13 28.47
N THR A 79 20.17 -32.04 29.22
CA THR A 79 21.49 -31.47 29.63
C THR A 79 22.56 -31.44 28.51
N VAL A 80 23.20 -30.33 28.09
CA VAL A 80 24.08 -29.36 28.81
C VAL A 80 24.51 -28.17 27.88
N GLN A 81 24.63 -26.96 28.47
CA GLN A 81 25.50 -25.76 28.22
C GLN A 81 25.81 -25.23 26.80
N CYS A 82 26.21 -23.98 26.55
CA CYS A 82 26.28 -22.64 27.21
C CYS A 82 27.07 -21.73 26.22
N VAL A 83 27.12 -20.42 26.50
CA VAL A 83 28.22 -19.46 26.20
C VAL A 83 27.95 -18.36 25.14
N LEU A 84 27.71 -17.16 25.71
CA LEU A 84 28.21 -15.79 25.38
C LEU A 84 27.95 -15.22 23.97
N SER A 85 27.20 -14.15 23.78
CA SER A 85 27.52 -12.70 23.96
C SER A 85 26.54 -11.99 23.00
N ARG A 86 26.07 -10.75 23.09
CA ARG A 86 26.66 -9.49 23.53
C ARG A 86 25.48 -8.50 23.55
N SER A 87 25.20 -7.92 24.72
CA SER A 87 24.19 -6.88 24.87
C SER A 87 24.69 -5.59 24.22
N PHE A 88 23.88 -4.96 23.37
CA PHE A 88 23.97 -3.53 23.11
C PHE A 88 22.63 -2.86 23.34
N SER A 89 22.67 -2.00 24.34
CA SER A 89 21.64 -1.13 24.86
C SER A 89 21.30 -0.03 23.87
N THR A 90 20.00 0.26 23.71
CA THR A 90 19.49 1.63 23.84
C THR A 90 17.98 1.57 24.17
N ARG A 91 17.64 1.58 25.46
CA ARG A 91 16.36 2.15 25.92
C ARG A 91 16.69 3.26 26.89
N ARG A 92 16.24 4.47 26.53
CA ARG A 92 16.23 5.64 27.40
C ARG A 92 15.49 5.29 28.69
N SER A 93 16.23 5.22 29.79
CA SER A 93 15.69 5.22 31.14
C SER A 93 15.19 6.62 31.47
N PHE A 94 13.89 6.76 31.71
CA PHE A 94 13.34 7.96 32.37
C PHE A 94 13.74 7.88 33.85
N SER A 95 14.71 8.73 34.24
CA SER A 95 15.07 8.99 35.62
C SER A 95 13.94 9.80 36.28
N MET A 96 13.35 9.27 37.34
CA MET A 96 12.42 10.00 38.19
C MET A 96 13.17 10.40 39.46
N GLN A 97 13.99 11.44 39.36
CA GLN A 97 14.56 12.13 40.52
C GLN A 97 13.56 13.17 41.03
N GLN A 98 12.86 12.77 42.09
CA GLN A 98 12.81 13.48 43.36
C GLN A 98 12.71 15.02 43.29
N PHE A 99 11.49 15.53 43.37
CA PHE A 99 11.21 16.80 44.04
C PHE A 99 10.23 16.52 45.18
N MET A 100 10.72 16.68 46.41
CA MET A 100 9.88 16.62 47.61
C MET A 100 9.19 17.98 47.76
N THR A 101 7.87 17.98 47.78
CA THR A 101 7.10 18.88 48.63
C THR A 101 6.18 18.00 49.45
N SER A 102 6.41 18.04 50.75
CA SER A 102 5.63 17.41 51.80
C SER A 102 4.15 17.76 51.64
N ASP A 103 3.31 16.74 51.52
CA ASP A 103 2.08 16.68 52.29
C ASP A 103 1.88 15.20 52.67
N TYR A 104 1.96 14.99 53.98
CA TYR A 104 1.79 13.73 54.66
C TYR A 104 0.29 13.45 54.67
N ASP A 105 -0.18 12.50 53.86
CA ASP A 105 -1.50 11.92 54.06
C ASP A 105 -1.41 10.41 53.87
N GLY A 106 -1.46 9.70 54.99
CA GLY A 106 -1.48 8.25 55.04
C GLY A 106 -2.80 7.72 54.46
N LEU A 107 -2.74 7.10 53.29
CA LEU A 107 -3.86 6.35 52.73
C LEU A 107 -3.37 5.03 52.11
N ASN A 108 -3.58 3.96 52.88
CA ASN A 108 -3.90 2.60 52.44
C ASN A 108 -3.46 2.19 51.01
N GLU A 109 -2.32 1.51 50.90
CA GLU A 109 -1.79 0.92 49.65
C GLU A 109 -2.71 -0.14 49.00
N SER A 110 -3.78 -0.57 49.67
CA SER A 110 -4.75 -1.55 49.13
C SER A 110 -5.84 -0.96 48.23
N ASN A 111 -6.02 0.37 48.20
CA ASN A 111 -7.14 1.00 47.48
C ASN A 111 -6.80 1.48 46.05
N GLY A 112 -5.54 1.42 45.63
CA GLY A 112 -5.10 1.89 44.30
C GLY A 112 -5.55 0.99 43.14
N LYS A 113 -5.68 -0.32 43.37
CA LYS A 113 -6.13 -1.28 42.33
C LYS A 113 -7.61 -1.17 41.98
N ASN A 114 -8.43 -0.59 42.87
CA ASN A 114 -9.88 -0.45 42.69
C ASN A 114 -10.30 0.75 41.83
N ARG A 115 -9.37 1.62 41.41
CA ARG A 115 -9.73 2.86 40.68
C ARG A 115 -9.63 2.77 39.15
N VAL A 116 -9.07 1.69 38.61
CA VAL A 116 -8.96 1.50 37.15
C VAL A 116 -10.09 0.59 36.68
N SER A 117 -11.09 1.20 36.05
CA SER A 117 -12.23 0.53 35.43
C SER A 117 -12.07 0.52 33.91
N PHE A 118 -12.28 -0.62 33.27
CA PHE A 118 -12.32 -0.72 31.81
C PHE A 118 -13.70 -0.39 31.26
N ASP A 119 -13.76 0.42 30.21
CA ASP A 119 -14.96 0.60 29.38
C ASP A 119 -15.09 -0.58 28.40
N VAL A 120 -16.02 -1.50 28.69
CA VAL A 120 -16.19 -2.75 27.93
C VAL A 120 -16.67 -2.50 26.49
N PRO A 121 -17.67 -1.63 26.22
CA PRO A 121 -18.05 -1.24 24.86
C PRO A 121 -16.88 -0.70 24.03
N LEU A 122 -16.07 0.17 24.61
CA LEU A 122 -14.95 0.78 23.90
C LEU A 122 -13.83 -0.23 23.67
N LEU A 123 -13.50 -1.03 24.68
CA LEU A 123 -12.53 -2.11 24.58
C LEU A 123 -12.92 -3.12 23.49
N LYS A 124 -14.20 -3.46 23.38
CA LYS A 124 -14.73 -4.30 22.30
C LYS A 124 -14.52 -3.67 20.92
N LYS A 125 -14.85 -2.39 20.76
CA LYS A 125 -14.65 -1.64 19.50
C LYS A 125 -13.18 -1.60 19.08
N GLU A 126 -12.28 -1.42 20.05
CA GLU A 126 -10.84 -1.39 19.81
C GLU A 126 -10.29 -2.78 19.45
N THR A 127 -10.74 -3.81 20.15
CA THR A 127 -10.42 -5.22 19.86
C THR A 127 -10.82 -5.56 18.42
N MET A 128 -12.05 -5.25 18.01
CA MET A 128 -12.52 -5.45 16.62
C MET A 128 -11.67 -4.69 15.60
N ARG A 129 -11.28 -3.45 15.89
CA ARG A 129 -10.41 -2.70 14.98
C ARG A 129 -9.02 -3.34 14.86
N LEU A 130 -8.46 -3.83 15.97
CA LEU A 130 -7.18 -4.51 15.98
C LEU A 130 -7.24 -5.85 15.24
N ILE A 131 -8.34 -6.59 15.31
CA ILE A 131 -8.58 -7.81 14.52
C ILE A 131 -8.48 -7.48 13.02
N LEU A 132 -9.26 -6.50 12.54
CA LEU A 132 -9.26 -6.08 11.14
C LEU A 132 -7.88 -5.60 10.67
N ARG A 133 -7.15 -4.85 11.51
CA ARG A 133 -5.79 -4.41 11.20
C ARG A 133 -4.81 -5.57 11.13
N THR A 134 -4.93 -6.55 12.03
CA THR A 134 -4.04 -7.71 12.09
C THR A 134 -4.27 -8.61 10.87
N HIS A 135 -5.52 -8.84 10.47
CA HIS A 135 -5.84 -9.51 9.19
C HIS A 135 -5.16 -8.84 7.99
N LYS A 136 -5.26 -7.50 7.86
CA LYS A 136 -4.59 -6.78 6.77
C LYS A 136 -3.06 -6.88 6.83
N LYS A 137 -2.47 -6.96 8.03
CA LYS A 137 -1.02 -7.17 8.19
C LYS A 137 -0.62 -8.58 7.77
N ILE A 138 -1.42 -9.59 8.13
CA ILE A 138 -1.24 -10.99 7.71
C ILE A 138 -1.30 -11.07 6.18
N GLU A 139 -2.30 -10.48 5.52
CA GLU A 139 -2.38 -10.47 4.05
C GLU A 139 -1.13 -9.88 3.40
N LYS A 140 -0.64 -8.74 3.93
CA LYS A 140 0.60 -8.10 3.44
C LYS A 140 1.85 -8.92 3.72
N ALA A 141 1.93 -9.59 4.87
CA ALA A 141 3.04 -10.48 5.17
C ALA A 141 3.02 -11.70 4.23
N SER A 142 1.83 -12.24 3.93
CA SER A 142 1.67 -13.39 3.03
C SER A 142 2.11 -13.06 1.61
N THR A 143 1.76 -11.87 1.11
CA THR A 143 2.23 -11.43 -0.22
C THR A 143 3.74 -11.20 -0.27
N ARG A 144 4.36 -10.74 0.84
CA ARG A 144 5.83 -10.61 0.95
C ARG A 144 6.52 -11.96 0.96
N ILE A 145 6.00 -12.93 1.71
CA ILE A 145 6.52 -14.30 1.74
C ILE A 145 6.47 -14.90 0.34
N ARG A 146 5.30 -14.84 -0.33
CA ARG A 146 5.15 -15.35 -1.69
C ARG A 146 6.13 -14.68 -2.67
N GLY A 147 6.26 -13.35 -2.61
CA GLY A 147 7.19 -12.62 -3.47
C GLY A 147 8.66 -12.99 -3.20
N ALA A 148 9.02 -13.26 -1.95
CA ALA A 148 10.35 -13.73 -1.59
C ALA A 148 10.57 -15.18 -2.07
N GLU A 149 9.63 -16.09 -1.82
CA GLU A 149 9.70 -17.49 -2.30
C GLU A 149 9.83 -17.55 -3.83
N GLU A 150 9.05 -16.75 -4.58
CA GLU A 150 9.18 -16.63 -6.03
C GLU A 150 10.58 -16.14 -6.48
N GLN A 151 11.24 -15.29 -5.69
CA GLN A 151 12.62 -14.86 -5.97
C GLN A 151 13.61 -16.01 -5.76
N TYR A 152 13.47 -16.78 -4.68
CA TYR A 152 14.31 -17.97 -4.46
C TYR A 152 14.09 -19.03 -5.53
N ASP A 153 12.84 -19.26 -5.96
CA ASP A 153 12.53 -20.22 -7.03
C ASP A 153 13.16 -19.79 -8.37
N ARG A 154 13.16 -18.49 -8.68
CA ARG A 154 13.85 -17.95 -9.87
C ARG A 154 15.35 -18.11 -9.79
N LEU A 155 15.95 -17.79 -8.64
CA LEU A 155 17.39 -17.96 -8.43
C LEU A 155 17.79 -19.43 -8.51
N ARG A 156 17.00 -20.32 -7.92
CA ARG A 156 17.18 -21.76 -8.00
C ARG A 156 17.12 -22.27 -9.44
N ALA A 157 16.10 -21.88 -10.20
CA ALA A 157 15.98 -22.25 -11.60
C ALA A 157 17.13 -21.71 -12.46
N ALA A 158 17.65 -20.52 -12.14
CA ALA A 158 18.82 -19.95 -12.82
C ALA A 158 20.11 -20.76 -12.52
N ILE A 159 20.30 -21.19 -11.27
CA ILE A 159 21.43 -22.05 -10.88
C ILE A 159 21.34 -23.40 -11.61
N ASP A 160 20.15 -24.02 -11.62
CA ASP A 160 19.92 -25.32 -12.26
C ASP A 160 20.12 -25.26 -13.79
N ALA A 161 19.93 -24.09 -14.40
CA ALA A 161 20.13 -23.86 -15.83
C ALA A 161 21.59 -23.52 -16.22
N SER A 162 22.45 -23.16 -15.27
CA SER A 162 23.85 -22.79 -15.53
C SER A 162 24.76 -24.01 -15.68
N PRO A 163 25.50 -24.17 -16.80
CA PRO A 163 26.40 -25.31 -17.02
C PRO A 163 27.64 -25.32 -16.09
N SER A 164 27.51 -26.05 -14.99
CA SER A 164 28.51 -26.76 -14.16
C SER A 164 29.80 -26.14 -13.60
N GLU A 165 30.41 -25.03 -14.04
CA GLU A 165 31.71 -24.62 -13.43
C GLU A 165 31.92 -23.13 -13.10
N GLU A 166 31.09 -22.22 -13.59
CA GLU A 166 31.08 -20.83 -13.13
C GLU A 166 29.69 -20.47 -12.62
N VAL A 167 29.47 -20.60 -11.31
CA VAL A 167 28.32 -19.92 -10.68
C VAL A 167 28.60 -18.43 -10.84
N ASP A 168 27.93 -17.80 -11.79
CA ASP A 168 28.04 -16.37 -12.06
C ASP A 168 28.08 -15.59 -10.73
N GLU A 169 29.12 -14.80 -10.49
CA GLU A 169 29.27 -13.96 -9.28
C GLU A 169 28.01 -13.11 -9.02
N LYS A 170 27.26 -12.81 -10.08
CA LYS A 170 25.97 -12.11 -10.04
C LYS A 170 24.86 -12.92 -9.37
N ILE A 171 24.79 -14.24 -9.58
CA ILE A 171 23.81 -15.11 -8.92
C ILE A 171 24.14 -15.20 -7.43
N MET A 172 25.43 -15.29 -7.08
CA MET A 172 25.88 -15.31 -5.68
C MET A 172 25.55 -14.00 -4.95
N GLN A 173 25.80 -12.84 -5.58
CA GLN A 173 25.38 -11.54 -5.03
C GLN A 173 23.87 -11.41 -4.87
N GLN A 174 23.08 -12.01 -5.78
CA GLN A 174 21.62 -12.00 -5.67
C GLN A 174 21.08 -12.90 -4.56
N ILE A 175 21.76 -14.01 -4.26
CA ILE A 175 21.43 -14.87 -3.10
C ILE A 175 21.75 -14.15 -1.79
N GLU A 176 22.88 -13.45 -1.71
CA GLU A 176 23.26 -12.69 -0.51
C GLU A 176 22.31 -11.51 -0.25
N GLN A 177 21.78 -10.89 -1.31
CA GLN A 177 20.78 -9.82 -1.21
C GLN A 177 19.35 -10.33 -1.06
N ALA A 178 19.12 -11.64 -1.11
CA ALA A 178 17.78 -12.21 -1.06
C ALA A 178 17.15 -11.98 0.33
N PRO A 179 15.85 -11.63 0.38
CA PRO A 179 15.17 -11.43 1.64
C PRO A 179 15.15 -12.71 2.48
N ASN A 180 15.29 -12.59 3.81
CA ASN A 180 15.20 -13.73 4.72
C ASN A 180 13.74 -14.20 4.84
N VAL A 181 13.39 -15.28 4.13
CA VAL A 181 12.04 -15.86 4.11
C VAL A 181 11.64 -16.36 5.50
N GLU A 182 12.58 -16.90 6.27
CA GLU A 182 12.31 -17.47 7.59
C GLU A 182 11.88 -16.37 8.57
N GLN A 183 12.55 -15.22 8.53
CA GLN A 183 12.15 -14.05 9.31
C GLN A 183 10.71 -13.61 8.98
N TYR A 184 10.32 -13.62 7.69
CA TYR A 184 8.95 -13.27 7.32
C TYR A 184 7.92 -14.33 7.79
N LYS A 185 8.29 -15.61 7.83
CA LYS A 185 7.46 -16.69 8.38
C LYS A 185 7.29 -16.56 9.89
N GLU A 186 8.34 -16.21 10.62
CA GLU A 186 8.27 -15.89 12.05
C GLU A 186 7.37 -14.69 12.33
N GLU A 187 7.53 -13.59 11.57
CA GLU A 187 6.67 -12.41 11.67
C GLU A 187 5.19 -12.76 11.41
N MET A 188 4.93 -13.60 10.41
CA MET A 188 3.59 -14.10 10.11
C MET A 188 3.00 -14.90 11.26
N SER A 189 3.77 -15.85 11.81
CA SER A 189 3.37 -16.66 12.96
C SER A 189 3.03 -15.79 14.18
N GLY A 190 3.85 -14.78 14.45
CA GLY A 190 3.59 -13.80 15.52
C GLY A 190 2.28 -13.03 15.31
N LEU A 191 1.98 -12.61 14.08
CA LEU A 191 0.70 -11.95 13.74
C LEU A 191 -0.50 -12.88 13.88
N GLN A 192 -0.37 -14.16 13.51
CA GLN A 192 -1.42 -15.17 13.69
C GLN A 192 -1.69 -15.45 15.17
N HIS A 193 -0.65 -15.58 15.98
CA HIS A 193 -0.78 -15.75 17.43
C HIS A 193 -1.47 -14.53 18.06
N ARG A 194 -1.10 -13.31 17.65
CA ARG A 194 -1.78 -12.07 18.06
C ARG A 194 -3.25 -12.08 17.67
N LEU A 195 -3.58 -12.48 16.44
CA LEU A 195 -4.97 -12.57 15.97
C LEU A 195 -5.79 -13.57 16.80
N HIS A 196 -5.23 -14.72 17.14
CA HIS A 196 -5.90 -15.71 17.98
C HIS A 196 -6.27 -15.14 19.36
N LYS A 197 -5.36 -14.42 20.02
CA LYS A 197 -5.65 -13.75 21.30
C LYS A 197 -6.76 -12.70 21.18
N LEU A 198 -6.75 -11.92 20.10
CA LEU A 198 -7.78 -10.91 19.84
C LEU A 198 -9.16 -11.53 19.58
N ASN A 199 -9.22 -12.62 18.80
CA ASN A 199 -10.47 -13.34 18.54
C ASN A 199 -11.04 -13.96 19.82
N TRP A 200 -10.17 -14.51 20.67
CA TRP A 200 -10.59 -15.00 21.98
C TRP A 200 -11.17 -13.87 22.85
N LEU A 201 -10.54 -12.70 22.88
CA LEU A 201 -11.08 -11.53 23.60
C LEU A 201 -12.44 -11.08 23.04
N GLU A 202 -12.59 -11.03 21.71
CA GLU A 202 -13.87 -10.71 21.08
C GLU A 202 -14.97 -11.69 21.48
N GLU A 203 -14.66 -12.99 21.54
CA GLU A 203 -15.57 -14.03 22.00
C GLU A 203 -15.99 -13.79 23.47
N GLN A 204 -15.04 -13.46 24.35
CA GLN A 204 -15.33 -13.14 25.75
C GLN A 204 -16.24 -11.91 25.88
N PHE A 205 -16.07 -10.87 25.05
CA PHE A 205 -16.95 -9.69 25.07
C PHE A 205 -18.33 -9.93 24.45
N ASN A 206 -18.48 -10.95 23.60
CA ASN A 206 -19.74 -11.29 22.93
C ASN A 206 -20.58 -12.30 23.72
N ASN A 207 -19.96 -13.08 24.60
CA ASN A 207 -20.59 -14.10 25.41
C ASN A 207 -20.79 -13.65 26.87
N PRO A 208 -21.81 -14.19 27.58
CA PRO A 208 -21.88 -14.04 29.04
C PRO A 208 -20.62 -14.62 29.68
N PRO A 209 -20.03 -13.98 30.72
CA PRO A 209 -20.66 -12.99 31.60
C PRO A 209 -20.37 -11.51 31.29
N LEU A 210 -19.48 -11.20 30.34
CA LEU A 210 -19.07 -9.83 30.04
C LEU A 210 -20.03 -9.09 29.10
N LYS A 211 -20.84 -9.85 28.35
CA LYS A 211 -21.87 -9.32 27.45
C LYS A 211 -22.84 -8.38 28.20
N GLY A 212 -22.88 -7.11 27.77
CA GLY A 212 -23.83 -6.11 28.28
C GLY A 212 -23.35 -5.30 29.49
N LYS A 213 -22.14 -5.56 30.00
CA LYS A 213 -21.51 -4.71 31.02
C LYS A 213 -20.98 -3.41 30.41
N LYS A 214 -21.12 -2.29 31.12
CA LYS A 214 -20.62 -0.97 30.68
C LYS A 214 -19.22 -0.69 31.20
N GLN A 215 -19.00 -0.91 32.49
CA GLN A 215 -17.71 -0.74 33.15
C GLN A 215 -17.43 -1.96 34.04
N LEU A 216 -16.17 -2.36 34.09
CA LEU A 216 -15.69 -3.44 34.96
C LEU A 216 -14.36 -3.03 35.57
N THR A 217 -14.25 -3.14 36.89
CA THR A 217 -12.97 -2.95 37.57
C THR A 217 -12.06 -4.16 37.37
N ILE A 218 -10.74 -3.95 37.42
CA ILE A 218 -9.76 -5.04 37.34
C ILE A 218 -10.02 -6.08 38.44
N TYR A 219 -10.34 -5.62 39.64
CA TYR A 219 -10.65 -6.49 40.77
C TYR A 219 -11.88 -7.37 40.52
N GLU A 220 -12.99 -6.81 40.02
CA GLU A 220 -14.17 -7.59 39.64
C GLU A 220 -13.86 -8.61 38.54
N LEU A 221 -13.02 -8.26 37.57
CA LEU A 221 -12.57 -9.18 36.53
C LEU A 221 -11.76 -10.35 37.09
N GLU A 222 -10.79 -10.08 37.97
CA GLU A 222 -9.91 -11.11 38.53
C GLU A 222 -10.60 -12.01 39.56
N THR A 223 -11.56 -11.48 40.32
CA THR A 223 -12.17 -12.20 41.45
C THR A 223 -13.50 -12.88 41.12
N LEU A 224 -14.34 -12.27 40.27
CA LEU A 224 -15.70 -12.79 40.01
C LEU A 224 -15.75 -13.71 38.79
N TYR A 225 -14.72 -13.71 37.94
CA TYR A 225 -14.73 -14.44 36.68
C TYR A 225 -13.48 -15.31 36.54
N PRO A 226 -13.63 -16.64 36.32
CA PRO A 226 -12.50 -17.55 36.23
C PRO A 226 -11.56 -17.22 35.06
N GLU A 227 -12.10 -16.64 33.98
CA GLU A 227 -11.37 -16.22 32.79
C GLU A 227 -10.95 -14.74 32.81
N GLY A 228 -11.36 -13.96 33.83
CA GLY A 228 -11.16 -12.51 33.83
C GLY A 228 -9.69 -12.10 34.01
N ALA A 229 -8.89 -12.87 34.75
CA ALA A 229 -7.45 -12.65 34.84
C ALA A 229 -6.75 -12.77 33.46
N ARG A 230 -7.24 -13.68 32.59
CA ARG A 230 -6.74 -13.83 31.22
C ARG A 230 -7.15 -12.66 30.32
N VAL A 231 -8.36 -12.13 30.51
CA VAL A 231 -8.82 -10.92 29.81
C VAL A 231 -7.92 -9.74 30.13
N VAL A 232 -7.67 -9.47 31.41
CA VAL A 232 -6.78 -8.38 31.86
C VAL A 232 -5.37 -8.56 31.27
N ARG A 233 -4.82 -9.77 31.34
CA ARG A 233 -3.51 -10.08 30.77
C ARG A 233 -3.43 -9.77 29.28
N TYR A 234 -4.39 -10.22 28.48
CA TYR A 234 -4.37 -9.98 27.03
C TYR A 234 -4.64 -8.53 26.66
N VAL A 235 -5.50 -7.82 27.39
CA VAL A 235 -5.74 -6.39 27.18
C VAL A 235 -4.45 -5.59 27.38
N LEU A 236 -3.70 -5.89 28.45
CA LEU A 236 -2.41 -5.26 28.74
C LEU A 236 -1.31 -5.69 27.75
N GLU A 237 -1.20 -6.99 27.45
CA GLU A 237 -0.19 -7.51 26.52
C GLU A 237 -0.37 -6.96 25.09
N LEU A 238 -1.62 -6.81 24.66
CA LEU A 238 -1.95 -6.35 23.31
C LEU A 238 -2.03 -4.82 23.19
N ASP A 239 -1.86 -4.09 24.29
CA ASP A 239 -1.96 -2.64 24.40
C ASP A 239 -3.29 -2.11 23.83
N ILE A 240 -4.40 -2.73 24.26
CA ILE A 240 -5.74 -2.33 23.84
C ILE A 240 -6.16 -1.14 24.71
N ASN A 241 -5.98 0.06 24.17
CA ASN A 241 -6.37 1.29 24.82
C ASN A 241 -7.90 1.41 24.86
N ASP A 242 -8.46 1.74 26.01
CA ASP A 242 -9.87 2.03 26.25
C ASP A 242 -10.16 3.54 26.28
N ASP A 243 -9.24 4.38 25.78
CA ASP A 243 -9.42 5.83 25.68
C ASP A 243 -9.48 6.31 24.20
N GLU A 244 -10.56 6.98 23.82
CA GLU A 244 -10.71 7.65 22.50
C GLU A 244 -9.94 8.99 22.44
N SER A 245 -9.46 9.54 23.57
CA SER A 245 -8.79 10.85 23.63
C SER A 245 -7.56 10.93 22.73
N LEU A 246 -6.78 9.84 22.64
CA LEU A 246 -5.59 9.77 21.79
C LEU A 246 -5.92 9.80 20.30
N LYS A 247 -7.10 9.30 19.91
CA LYS A 247 -7.56 9.37 18.51
C LYS A 247 -8.10 10.73 18.17
N LEU A 248 -8.85 11.34 19.09
CA LEU A 248 -9.37 12.70 18.93
C LEU A 248 -8.20 13.69 18.77
N LYS A 249 -7.16 13.58 19.60
CA LYS A 249 -5.92 14.38 19.47
C LYS A 249 -5.25 14.19 18.12
N LYS A 250 -5.14 12.94 17.62
CA LYS A 250 -4.55 12.68 16.29
C LYS A 250 -5.39 13.29 15.17
N ILE A 251 -6.71 13.14 15.22
CA ILE A 251 -7.64 13.72 14.24
C ILE A 251 -7.52 15.25 14.24
N GLU A 252 -7.49 15.87 15.41
CA GLU A 252 -7.31 17.31 15.57
C GLU A 252 -5.97 17.78 14.99
N THR A 253 -4.87 17.08 15.27
CA THR A 253 -3.56 17.41 14.69
C THR A 253 -3.56 17.27 13.17
N ASP A 254 -4.21 16.25 12.61
CA ASP A 254 -4.31 16.05 11.16
C ASP A 254 -5.15 17.14 10.48
N VAL A 255 -6.25 17.58 11.12
CA VAL A 255 -7.08 18.68 10.65
C VAL A 255 -6.30 20.00 10.70
N ASN A 256 -5.61 20.28 11.79
CA ASN A 256 -4.77 21.49 11.93
C ASN A 256 -3.63 21.49 10.90
N ASN A 257 -2.99 20.35 10.65
CA ASN A 257 -1.96 20.22 9.62
C ASN A 257 -2.51 20.45 8.21
N LYS A 258 -3.73 19.96 7.91
CA LYS A 258 -4.39 20.23 6.62
C LYS A 258 -4.75 21.70 6.47
N ARG A 259 -5.27 22.33 7.53
CA ARG A 259 -5.59 23.76 7.56
C ARG A 259 -4.35 24.62 7.34
N ALA A 260 -3.27 24.36 8.08
CA ALA A 260 -2.00 25.05 7.91
C ALA A 260 -1.40 24.88 6.50
N LYS A 261 -1.55 23.70 5.88
CA LYS A 261 -1.17 23.48 4.48
C LYS A 261 -2.03 24.27 3.50
N ALA A 262 -3.34 24.37 3.74
CA ALA A 262 -4.24 25.16 2.92
C ALA A 262 -3.94 26.66 3.06
N GLU A 263 -3.73 27.16 4.27
CA GLU A 263 -3.36 28.55 4.56
C GLU A 263 -2.02 28.92 3.91
N LYS A 264 -1.00 28.04 4.00
CA LYS A 264 0.26 28.23 3.26
C LYS A 264 0.07 28.24 1.74
N ALA A 265 -0.81 27.41 1.20
CA ALA A 265 -1.11 27.39 -0.23
C ALA A 265 -1.86 28.64 -0.70
N VAL A 266 -2.68 29.26 0.16
CA VAL A 266 -3.35 30.54 -0.11
C VAL A 266 -2.35 31.69 -0.04
N SER A 267 -1.53 31.76 1.01
CA SER A 267 -0.48 32.79 1.14
C SER A 267 0.55 32.74 0.00
N MET A 268 0.93 31.54 -0.47
CA MET A 268 1.79 31.38 -1.65
C MET A 268 1.12 31.83 -2.96
N LYS A 269 -0.21 31.76 -3.07
CA LYS A 269 -0.95 32.31 -4.22
C LYS A 269 -1.00 33.84 -4.19
N GLU A 270 -1.15 34.44 -3.02
CA GLU A 270 -1.19 35.89 -2.84
C GLU A 270 0.18 36.54 -3.08
N GLN A 271 1.27 35.91 -2.63
CA GLN A 271 2.63 36.39 -2.90
C GLN A 271 3.11 36.12 -4.35
N GLY A 272 2.45 35.22 -5.08
CA GLY A 272 2.78 34.89 -6.46
C GLY A 272 2.26 35.88 -7.51
N GLN A 273 1.36 36.78 -7.15
CA GLN A 273 0.79 37.77 -8.09
C GLN A 273 1.64 39.05 -8.24
N HIS A 274 2.69 39.23 -7.42
CA HIS A 274 3.47 40.47 -7.38
C HIS A 274 4.99 40.28 -7.61
N ARG A 275 5.36 39.45 -8.60
CA ARG A 275 6.73 39.42 -9.15
C ARG A 275 6.68 39.60 -10.67
N GLN A 276 6.49 40.85 -11.11
CA GLN A 276 6.83 41.23 -12.48
C GLN A 276 8.37 41.17 -12.61
N GLY A 277 8.85 40.17 -13.35
CA GLY A 277 10.27 39.79 -13.45
C GLY A 277 10.54 38.28 -13.29
N GLY A 278 9.51 37.44 -13.31
CA GLY A 278 9.63 35.99 -13.16
C GLY A 278 9.99 35.22 -14.44
N ARG A 279 10.65 34.06 -14.27
CA ARG A 279 10.97 33.05 -15.29
C ARG A 279 9.83 32.86 -16.30
N LEU A 280 10.16 32.81 -17.59
CA LEU A 280 9.19 32.51 -18.65
C LEU A 280 8.56 31.11 -18.46
N PRO A 281 7.23 30.97 -18.66
CA PRO A 281 6.53 29.70 -18.45
C PRO A 281 6.98 28.62 -19.46
N TYR A 282 7.56 29.01 -20.60
CA TYR A 282 8.00 28.09 -21.64
C TYR A 282 9.51 28.12 -21.87
N ARG A 283 10.02 27.09 -22.55
CA ARG A 283 11.32 27.07 -23.22
C ARG A 283 11.13 27.49 -24.67
N ARG A 284 12.11 28.17 -25.24
CA ARG A 284 12.11 28.54 -26.66
C ARG A 284 13.07 27.62 -27.42
N TYR A 285 12.60 27.18 -28.57
CA TYR A 285 13.31 26.41 -29.57
C TYR A 285 13.15 27.13 -30.90
N TYR A 286 14.06 26.86 -31.83
CA TYR A 286 13.95 27.37 -33.20
C TYR A 286 14.00 26.21 -34.17
N SER A 287 13.06 26.19 -35.11
CA SER A 287 13.08 25.27 -36.24
C SER A 287 14.24 25.60 -37.20
N GLU A 288 14.44 24.76 -38.20
CA GLU A 288 15.44 24.99 -39.25
C GLU A 288 15.18 26.30 -40.03
N GLN A 289 13.91 26.65 -40.22
CA GLN A 289 13.49 27.91 -40.85
C GLN A 289 13.53 29.10 -39.88
N ARG A 290 14.12 28.95 -38.68
CA ARG A 290 14.15 29.93 -37.59
C ARG A 290 12.76 30.34 -37.08
N THR A 291 11.75 29.50 -37.27
CA THR A 291 10.43 29.70 -36.66
C THR A 291 10.50 29.38 -35.16
N GLU A 292 10.01 30.27 -34.30
CA GLU A 292 10.04 30.08 -32.85
C GLU A 292 9.02 29.00 -32.43
N ILE A 293 9.47 28.02 -31.64
CA ILE A 293 8.64 27.00 -31.00
C ILE A 293 8.73 27.16 -29.49
N ARG A 294 7.58 27.34 -28.84
CA ARG A 294 7.46 27.51 -27.39
C ARG A 294 6.94 26.22 -26.76
N VAL A 295 7.63 25.73 -25.73
CA VAL A 295 7.29 24.46 -25.04
C VAL A 295 7.07 24.71 -23.56
N GLY A 296 5.89 24.42 -23.03
CA GLY A 296 5.57 24.58 -21.62
C GLY A 296 6.39 23.66 -20.71
N LYS A 297 6.74 24.14 -19.51
CA LYS A 297 7.61 23.40 -18.56
C LYS A 297 6.82 22.63 -17.51
N GLN A 298 5.70 23.18 -17.04
CA GLN A 298 4.83 22.62 -15.98
C GLN A 298 3.35 22.74 -16.35
N ALA A 299 2.46 22.13 -15.59
CA ALA A 299 1.01 22.18 -15.85
C ALA A 299 0.43 23.61 -15.74
N THR A 300 0.92 24.43 -14.82
CA THR A 300 0.55 25.87 -14.71
C THR A 300 1.10 26.68 -15.88
N ASP A 301 2.34 26.39 -16.27
CA ASP A 301 3.01 27.04 -17.38
C ASP A 301 2.35 26.70 -18.73
N ASN A 302 1.85 25.47 -18.86
CA ASN A 302 1.07 24.98 -19.98
C ASN A 302 -0.23 25.77 -20.15
N ASP A 303 -0.91 26.14 -19.06
CA ASP A 303 -2.09 27.00 -19.12
C ASP A 303 -1.71 28.42 -19.57
N ALA A 304 -0.64 28.98 -18.99
CA ALA A 304 -0.16 30.30 -19.39
C ALA A 304 0.19 30.34 -20.88
N LEU A 305 0.95 29.36 -21.39
CA LEU A 305 1.31 29.27 -22.80
C LEU A 305 0.09 29.06 -23.71
N SER A 306 -0.88 28.24 -23.30
CA SER A 306 -2.04 27.89 -24.12
C SER A 306 -3.19 28.87 -24.04
N LEU A 307 -3.24 29.77 -23.07
CA LEU A 307 -4.40 30.64 -22.84
C LEU A 307 -4.02 32.13 -22.78
N SER A 308 -2.78 32.48 -22.43
CA SER A 308 -2.37 33.89 -22.34
C SER A 308 -2.13 34.50 -23.72
N PRO A 309 -2.75 35.65 -24.04
CA PRO A 309 -2.47 36.41 -25.27
C PRO A 309 -1.04 36.98 -25.31
N GLU A 310 -0.35 37.06 -24.16
CA GLU A 310 1.05 37.51 -24.09
C GLU A 310 2.03 36.48 -24.68
N HIS A 311 1.65 35.20 -24.69
CA HIS A 311 2.54 34.10 -25.04
C HIS A 311 2.18 33.42 -26.36
N ARG A 312 1.08 33.82 -26.99
CA ARG A 312 0.67 33.33 -28.30
C ARG A 312 -0.34 34.24 -28.98
N SER A 313 -0.30 34.26 -30.31
CA SER A 313 -1.41 34.73 -31.12
C SER A 313 -2.45 33.62 -31.37
N GLY A 314 -3.69 33.99 -31.65
CA GLY A 314 -4.75 33.06 -32.06
C GLY A 314 -4.49 32.38 -33.42
N SER A 315 -3.66 33.00 -34.25
CA SER A 315 -3.15 32.46 -35.52
C SER A 315 -2.10 31.36 -35.32
N HIS A 316 -1.42 31.28 -34.18
CA HIS A 316 -0.38 30.26 -34.00
C HIS A 316 -0.93 28.84 -33.96
N TRP A 317 -0.04 27.87 -34.19
CA TRP A 317 -0.38 26.45 -34.15
C TRP A 317 -0.02 25.85 -32.80
N TRP A 318 -0.96 25.08 -32.24
CA TRP A 318 -0.86 24.44 -30.94
C TRP A 318 -0.79 22.92 -31.11
N TYR A 319 0.05 22.28 -30.31
CA TYR A 319 0.33 20.84 -30.36
C TYR A 319 0.33 20.21 -28.96
N HIS A 320 -0.14 18.96 -28.88
CA HIS A 320 -0.04 18.12 -27.69
C HIS A 320 -0.15 16.63 -28.04
N ALA A 321 0.57 15.77 -27.30
CA ALA A 321 0.48 14.32 -27.48
C ALA A 321 -0.91 13.79 -27.11
N SER A 322 -1.58 13.10 -28.02
CA SER A 322 -2.94 12.60 -27.82
C SER A 322 -2.95 11.40 -26.88
N GLY A 323 -3.87 11.38 -25.91
CA GLY A 323 -4.10 10.21 -25.05
C GLY A 323 -3.10 10.03 -23.89
N CYS A 324 -2.16 10.95 -23.70
CA CYS A 324 -1.26 10.96 -22.54
C CYS A 324 -0.99 12.36 -22.03
N SER A 325 -0.47 12.48 -20.81
CA SER A 325 -0.01 13.76 -20.27
C SER A 325 1.30 14.20 -20.95
N GLY A 326 1.36 15.44 -21.41
CA GLY A 326 2.56 16.04 -21.97
C GLY A 326 2.61 17.56 -21.84
N SER A 327 3.63 18.14 -22.48
CA SER A 327 3.81 19.60 -22.55
C SER A 327 2.96 20.19 -23.67
N HIS A 328 2.43 21.40 -23.44
CA HIS A 328 1.82 22.17 -24.53
C HIS A 328 2.92 22.79 -25.38
N VAL A 329 2.77 22.70 -26.70
CA VAL A 329 3.74 23.25 -27.66
C VAL A 329 3.03 24.22 -28.59
N VAL A 330 3.62 25.39 -28.83
CA VAL A 330 3.10 26.42 -29.73
C VAL A 330 4.16 26.78 -30.76
N LEU A 331 3.83 26.61 -32.04
CA LEU A 331 4.62 27.09 -33.17
C LEU A 331 4.18 28.52 -33.51
N CYS A 332 5.08 29.48 -33.33
CA CYS A 332 4.80 30.92 -33.47
C CYS A 332 4.92 31.33 -34.94
N THR A 333 3.88 31.00 -35.71
CA THR A 333 3.76 31.38 -37.12
C THR A 333 2.34 31.85 -37.40
N ASP A 334 2.21 32.84 -38.29
CA ASP A 334 0.92 33.34 -38.76
C ASP A 334 0.50 32.69 -40.09
N ALA A 335 1.36 31.84 -40.67
CA ALA A 335 1.09 31.19 -41.94
C ALA A 335 -0.18 30.32 -41.88
N SER A 336 -0.94 30.35 -42.98
CA SER A 336 -2.13 29.50 -43.12
C SER A 336 -1.75 28.01 -43.12
N SER A 337 -0.61 27.68 -43.71
CA SER A 337 0.00 26.36 -43.66
C SER A 337 1.49 26.53 -43.33
N PRO A 338 1.96 26.02 -42.17
CA PRO A 338 3.39 25.96 -41.89
C PRO A 338 4.09 24.96 -42.81
N SER A 339 5.42 25.05 -42.89
CA SER A 339 6.22 24.06 -43.61
C SER A 339 6.11 22.69 -42.93
N GLU A 340 6.29 21.63 -43.71
CA GLU A 340 6.23 20.26 -43.19
C GLU A 340 7.27 20.02 -42.09
N ASP A 341 8.47 20.59 -42.25
CA ASP A 341 9.52 20.49 -41.23
C ASP A 341 9.17 21.23 -39.93
N ASP A 342 8.57 22.41 -39.99
CA ASP A 342 8.12 23.12 -38.78
C ASP A 342 7.04 22.33 -38.04
N ILE A 343 6.12 21.71 -38.79
CA ILE A 343 5.06 20.85 -38.25
C ILE A 343 5.68 19.66 -37.52
N LEU A 344 6.62 18.97 -38.17
CA LEU A 344 7.27 17.78 -37.62
C LEU A 344 8.19 18.11 -36.45
N ASP A 345 8.88 19.26 -36.47
CA ASP A 345 9.73 19.71 -35.36
C ASP A 345 8.91 20.02 -34.10
N ALA A 346 7.81 20.78 -34.25
CA ALA A 346 6.91 21.09 -33.14
C ALA A 346 6.23 19.83 -32.58
N ALA A 347 5.76 18.94 -33.47
CA ALA A 347 5.12 17.70 -33.06
C ALA A 347 6.12 16.71 -32.42
N SER A 348 7.38 16.68 -32.87
CA SER A 348 8.44 15.90 -32.24
C SER A 348 8.73 16.38 -30.82
N LEU A 349 8.78 17.70 -30.60
CA LEU A 349 8.94 18.26 -29.25
C LEU A 349 7.77 17.90 -28.32
N ALA A 350 6.53 17.95 -28.84
CA ALA A 350 5.34 17.55 -28.08
C ALA A 350 5.39 16.06 -27.71
N ALA A 351 5.82 15.20 -28.64
CA ALA A 351 5.98 13.77 -28.41
C ALA A 351 7.08 13.48 -27.38
N LEU A 352 8.25 14.11 -27.50
CA LEU A 352 9.39 13.93 -26.58
C LEU A 352 9.05 14.35 -25.15
N LYS A 353 8.37 15.49 -24.99
CA LYS A 353 7.99 16.03 -23.67
C LYS A 353 6.64 15.49 -23.18
N SER A 354 6.30 14.25 -23.57
CA SER A 354 5.10 13.53 -23.14
C SER A 354 5.42 12.18 -22.52
N LYS A 355 4.45 11.62 -21.79
CA LYS A 355 4.55 10.23 -21.29
C LYS A 355 4.40 9.17 -22.38
N CYS A 356 4.01 9.54 -23.61
CA CYS A 356 3.88 8.61 -24.72
C CYS A 356 5.22 8.24 -25.36
N ILE A 357 6.35 8.83 -24.95
CA ILE A 357 7.67 8.61 -25.59
C ILE A 357 8.14 7.14 -25.59
N GLY A 358 7.56 6.30 -24.72
CA GLY A 358 7.80 4.85 -24.72
C GLY A 358 7.14 4.08 -25.88
N GLN A 359 6.16 4.67 -26.58
CA GLN A 359 5.45 4.05 -27.69
C GLN A 359 6.27 4.12 -29.00
N SER A 360 6.13 3.13 -29.87
CA SER A 360 6.80 3.11 -31.18
C SER A 360 6.26 4.18 -32.13
N VAL A 361 4.96 4.44 -32.04
CA VAL A 361 4.20 5.40 -32.84
C VAL A 361 3.41 6.29 -31.89
N ILE A 362 3.61 7.60 -31.99
CA ILE A 362 2.98 8.59 -31.11
C ILE A 362 2.07 9.48 -31.96
N LYS A 363 0.84 9.68 -31.48
CA LYS A 363 -0.13 10.59 -32.09
C LYS A 363 -0.07 11.95 -31.41
N VAL A 364 -0.01 13.00 -32.22
CA VAL A 364 0.05 14.39 -31.75
C VAL A 364 -1.12 15.15 -32.37
N SER A 365 -1.95 15.77 -31.53
CA SER A 365 -3.01 16.66 -31.97
C SER A 365 -2.43 18.02 -32.31
N MET A 366 -2.82 18.57 -33.46
CA MET A 366 -2.48 19.90 -33.96
C MET A 366 -3.76 20.69 -34.23
N THR A 367 -3.84 21.91 -33.72
CA THR A 367 -4.95 22.84 -34.02
C THR A 367 -4.49 24.30 -33.94
N ARG A 368 -5.33 25.25 -34.32
CA ARG A 368 -5.05 26.68 -34.10
C ARG A 368 -5.17 27.00 -32.63
N ALA A 369 -4.32 27.88 -32.12
CA ALA A 369 -4.32 28.18 -30.70
C ALA A 369 -5.61 28.89 -30.24
N ARG A 370 -6.32 29.61 -31.13
CA ARG A 370 -7.66 30.17 -30.85
C ARG A 370 -8.72 29.10 -30.55
N ASN A 371 -8.50 27.86 -30.97
CA ASN A 371 -9.39 26.73 -30.76
C ASN A 371 -9.13 26.03 -29.40
N VAL A 372 -8.18 26.51 -28.61
CA VAL A 372 -7.82 25.95 -27.31
C VAL A 372 -8.45 26.80 -26.23
N SER A 373 -9.28 26.17 -25.39
CA SER A 373 -9.96 26.83 -24.27
C SER A 373 -9.84 25.99 -23.00
N LYS A 374 -10.08 26.59 -21.82
CA LYS A 374 -10.05 25.88 -20.55
C LYS A 374 -11.45 25.82 -19.94
N PRO A 375 -11.96 24.64 -19.57
CA PRO A 375 -13.25 24.54 -18.89
C PRO A 375 -13.20 25.20 -17.49
N PRO A 376 -14.29 25.85 -17.05
CA PRO A 376 -14.33 26.50 -15.75
C PRO A 376 -14.11 25.47 -14.62
N GLY A 377 -13.22 25.80 -13.68
CA GLY A 377 -12.88 24.91 -12.55
C GLY A 377 -11.93 23.75 -12.89
N ALA A 378 -11.45 23.64 -14.13
CA ALA A 378 -10.51 22.59 -14.53
C ALA A 378 -9.13 22.73 -13.86
N LYS A 379 -8.50 21.57 -13.60
CA LYS A 379 -7.11 21.51 -13.11
C LYS A 379 -6.15 22.17 -14.10
N ALA A 380 -5.01 22.64 -13.61
CA ALA A 380 -3.99 23.23 -14.45
C ALA A 380 -3.48 22.24 -15.52
N GLY A 381 -3.28 22.72 -16.74
CA GLY A 381 -2.85 21.94 -17.90
C GLY A 381 -3.99 21.23 -18.63
N LEU A 382 -5.23 21.25 -18.11
CA LEU A 382 -6.37 20.65 -18.79
C LEU A 382 -7.02 21.65 -19.74
N VAL A 383 -7.00 21.33 -21.03
CA VAL A 383 -7.59 22.14 -22.10
C VAL A 383 -8.63 21.36 -22.89
N MET A 384 -9.58 22.09 -23.46
CA MET A 384 -10.58 21.61 -24.40
C MET A 384 -10.27 22.18 -25.78
N LEU A 385 -10.27 21.31 -26.78
CA LEU A 385 -10.05 21.67 -28.17
C LEU A 385 -11.40 21.76 -28.89
N SER A 386 -11.58 22.80 -29.70
CA SER A 386 -12.75 22.98 -30.56
C SER A 386 -12.37 23.10 -32.04
N GLY A 387 -13.34 23.02 -32.94
CA GLY A 387 -13.10 23.20 -34.39
C GLY A 387 -12.19 22.14 -35.02
N ASP A 388 -11.38 22.57 -35.99
CA ASP A 388 -10.55 21.67 -36.79
C ASP A 388 -9.33 21.17 -36.00
N ILE A 389 -9.28 19.85 -35.77
CA ILE A 389 -8.17 19.17 -35.09
C ILE A 389 -7.56 18.18 -36.07
N ARG A 390 -6.28 18.35 -36.36
CA ARG A 390 -5.49 17.42 -37.19
C ARG A 390 -4.68 16.51 -36.28
N THR A 391 -4.51 15.25 -36.68
CA THR A 391 -3.68 14.29 -35.94
C THR A 391 -2.46 13.96 -36.77
N ILE A 392 -1.28 14.21 -36.22
CA ILE A 392 0.01 13.91 -36.83
C ILE A 392 0.54 12.64 -36.16
N THR A 393 1.05 11.71 -36.95
CA THR A 393 1.60 10.44 -36.46
C THR A 393 3.11 10.43 -36.67
N ILE A 394 3.88 10.26 -35.59
CA ILE A 394 5.35 10.32 -35.65
C ILE A 394 5.94 9.05 -35.03
N ARG A 395 7.01 8.54 -35.64
CA ARG A 395 7.77 7.38 -35.13
C ARG A 395 8.81 7.83 -34.13
N LYS A 396 9.00 7.05 -33.05
CA LYS A 396 9.96 7.37 -31.98
C LYS A 396 11.38 7.64 -32.48
N SER A 397 11.89 6.84 -33.42
CA SER A 397 13.25 6.97 -33.95
C SER A 397 13.48 8.29 -34.69
N GLU A 398 12.43 8.87 -35.27
CA GLU A 398 12.49 10.18 -35.93
C GLU A 398 12.48 11.32 -34.91
N VAL A 399 11.64 11.20 -33.86
CA VAL A 399 11.54 12.17 -32.76
C VAL A 399 12.90 12.41 -32.12
N GLU A 400 13.64 11.35 -31.78
CA GLU A 400 14.94 11.47 -31.11
C GLU A 400 15.98 12.17 -31.98
N LYS A 401 16.00 11.91 -33.30
CA LYS A 401 16.93 12.57 -34.23
C LYS A 401 16.61 14.06 -34.37
N ARG A 402 15.34 14.41 -34.62
CA ARG A 402 14.89 15.81 -34.76
C ARG A 402 15.10 16.59 -33.47
N CYS A 403 14.76 15.99 -32.31
CA CYS A 403 14.90 16.67 -31.03
C CYS A 403 16.35 16.93 -30.64
N LYS A 404 17.30 16.04 -30.97
CA LYS A 404 18.73 16.31 -30.75
C LYS A 404 19.21 17.57 -31.47
N ARG A 405 18.73 17.80 -32.71
CA ARG A 405 19.00 19.06 -33.46
C ARG A 405 18.39 20.26 -32.73
N LEU A 406 17.13 20.16 -32.32
CA LEU A 406 16.40 21.25 -31.65
C LEU A 406 16.94 21.56 -30.25
N GLU A 407 17.49 20.58 -29.54
CA GLU A 407 18.09 20.80 -28.22
C GLU A 407 19.31 21.73 -28.27
N GLY A 408 20.00 21.81 -29.42
CA GLY A 408 21.07 22.78 -29.67
C GLY A 408 20.59 24.23 -29.82
N THR A 409 19.30 24.46 -30.11
CA THR A 409 18.71 25.80 -30.28
C THR A 409 17.93 26.27 -29.05
N VAL A 410 18.03 25.54 -27.93
CA VAL A 410 17.29 25.85 -26.71
C VAL A 410 17.75 27.15 -26.10
N VAL A 411 16.81 28.07 -25.91
CA VAL A 411 17.00 29.26 -25.08
C VAL A 411 16.22 29.06 -23.78
N VAL A 412 16.95 28.81 -22.68
CA VAL A 412 16.40 28.77 -21.32
C VAL A 412 16.59 30.15 -20.69
N ASN A 413 15.51 30.94 -20.66
CA ASN A 413 15.44 32.13 -19.81
C ASN A 413 15.07 31.78 -18.38
#